data_AF-A0A0B2UPN9-F1
#
_entry.id   AF-A0A0B2UPN9-F1
#
_cell.length_a   1.000
_cell.length_b   1.000
_cell.length_c   1.000
_cell.angle_alpha   90.00
_cell.angle_beta   90.00
_cell.angle_gamma   90.00
#
_symmetry.space_group_name_H-M   'P 1'
#
loop_
_entity.id
_entity.type
_entity.pdbx_description
1 polymer ?
#
loop_
_entity_poly.entity_id
_entity_poly.type
_entity_poly.pdbx_seq_one_letter_code
_entity_poly.pdbx_strand_id
1 'polypeptide(L)'
;MTQIRELLMPQPLRELRVKNAYEHFQFIKGAQGVKILAKGLEKALAGLPLFVANKEDELDVLKEESEAQLSKALMAIKKKPEGVYVQASTLGSLEALLEFLKV
;
A
#
# COMPACT_ATOMS: atom_id res chain seq x y z
N MET A 1 -12.72 -2.65 -0.41
CA MET A 1 -12.72 -4.06 0.01
C MET A 1 -12.58 -4.94 -1.24
N THR A 2 -11.73 -5.96 -1.19
CA THR A 2 -11.57 -6.91 -2.29
C THR A 2 -11.11 -8.26 -1.74
N GLN A 3 -11.39 -9.35 -2.46
CA GLN A 3 -10.88 -10.67 -2.11
C GLN A 3 -9.55 -10.92 -2.83
N ILE A 4 -8.60 -11.52 -2.09
CA ILE A 4 -7.32 -11.96 -2.64
C ILE A 4 -7.59 -13.10 -3.62
N ARG A 5 -7.04 -12.98 -4.83
CA ARG A 5 -7.12 -14.02 -5.85
C ARG A 5 -5.92 -14.95 -5.78
N GLU A 6 -4.73 -14.37 -5.69
CA GLU A 6 -3.48 -15.12 -5.66
C GLU A 6 -2.45 -14.40 -4.78
N LEU A 7 -1.60 -15.21 -4.14
CA LEU A 7 -0.41 -14.76 -3.44
C LEU A 7 0.82 -15.21 -4.22
N LEU A 8 1.69 -14.24 -4.54
CA LEU A 8 2.84 -14.44 -5.39
C LEU A 8 4.12 -14.10 -4.63
N MET A 9 5.14 -14.95 -4.72
CA MET A 9 6.48 -14.66 -4.20
C MET A 9 7.54 -14.75 -5.28
N PRO A 10 8.61 -13.94 -5.21
CA PRO A 10 9.77 -14.12 -6.07
C PRO A 10 10.46 -15.44 -5.73
N GLN A 11 11.13 -16.03 -6.72
CA GLN A 11 11.98 -17.18 -6.46
C GLN A 11 13.10 -16.81 -5.46
N PRO A 12 13.53 -17.74 -4.60
CA PRO A 12 14.61 -17.51 -3.65
C PRO A 12 15.86 -16.95 -4.34
N LEU A 13 16.53 -16.00 -3.67
CA LEU A 13 17.77 -15.36 -4.13
C LEU A 13 17.65 -14.59 -5.47
N ARG A 14 16.43 -14.27 -5.92
CA ARG A 14 16.20 -13.45 -7.12
C ARG A 14 15.60 -12.10 -6.78
N GLU A 15 16.07 -11.09 -7.49
CA GLU A 15 15.66 -9.71 -7.29
C GLU A 15 14.32 -9.38 -7.96
N LEU A 16 13.49 -8.58 -7.28
CA LEU A 16 12.17 -8.14 -7.75
C LEU A 16 12.21 -7.16 -8.94
N ARG A 17 13.33 -6.44 -9.13
CA ARG A 17 13.52 -5.43 -10.18
C ARG A 17 13.63 -6.05 -11.58
N VAL A 18 14.05 -7.31 -11.66
CA VAL A 18 14.18 -8.06 -12.91
C VAL A 18 12.88 -8.84 -13.17
N LYS A 19 12.38 -8.83 -14.40
CA LYS A 19 11.19 -9.62 -14.79
C LYS A 19 11.47 -11.11 -14.60
N ASN A 20 11.01 -11.63 -13.47
CA ASN A 20 11.16 -13.03 -13.07
C ASN A 20 9.78 -13.70 -12.99
N ALA A 21 9.78 -15.02 -13.15
CA ALA A 21 8.60 -15.82 -12.84
C ALA A 21 8.28 -15.72 -11.34
N TYR A 22 6.99 -15.60 -11.03
CA TYR A 22 6.48 -15.65 -9.66
C TYR A 22 5.99 -17.05 -9.35
N GLU A 23 6.17 -17.47 -8.10
CA GLU A 23 5.59 -18.71 -7.58
C GLU A 23 4.28 -18.40 -6.87
N HIS A 24 3.27 -19.25 -7.09
CA HIS A 24 1.93 -19.09 -6.54
C HIS A 24 1.81 -19.88 -5.23
N PHE A 25 1.25 -19.23 -4.21
CA PHE A 25 1.05 -19.82 -2.89
C PHE A 25 -0.41 -19.73 -2.46
N GLN A 26 -0.88 -20.77 -1.77
CA GLN A 26 -2.20 -20.74 -1.11
C GLN A 26 -2.14 -20.08 0.26
N PHE A 27 -1.02 -20.25 0.97
CA PHE A 27 -0.79 -19.67 2.28
C PHE A 27 0.67 -19.27 2.41
N ILE A 28 0.93 -18.12 3.04
CA ILE A 28 2.28 -17.63 3.31
C ILE A 28 2.35 -17.21 4.77
N LYS A 29 3.37 -17.69 5.48
CA LYS A 29 3.65 -17.29 6.85
C LYS A 29 4.60 -16.09 6.86
N GLY A 30 4.27 -15.05 7.63
CA GLY A 30 5.14 -13.89 7.83
C GLY A 30 6.40 -14.21 8.64
N ALA A 31 7.44 -13.37 8.60
CA ALA A 31 7.54 -12.09 7.89
C ALA A 31 8.16 -12.26 6.49
N GLN A 32 7.36 -12.06 5.43
CA GLN A 32 7.78 -12.21 4.03
C GLN A 32 7.19 -11.09 3.17
N GLY A 33 7.90 -10.70 2.11
CA GLY A 33 7.39 -9.80 1.09
C GLY A 33 6.54 -10.57 0.07
N VAL A 34 5.27 -10.22 -0.06
CA VAL A 34 4.31 -10.93 -0.91
C VAL A 34 3.69 -9.97 -1.91
N LYS A 35 3.54 -10.42 -3.15
CA LYS A 35 2.77 -9.72 -4.17
C LYS A 35 1.35 -10.27 -4.18
N ILE A 36 0.38 -9.42 -3.87
CA ILE A 36 -1.04 -9.78 -3.79
C ILE A 36 -1.72 -9.43 -5.11
N LEU A 37 -2.42 -10.39 -5.71
CA LEU A 37 -3.27 -10.15 -6.87
C LEU A 37 -4.73 -10.08 -6.43
N ALA A 38 -5.40 -8.96 -6.69
CA ALA A 38 -6.83 -8.79 -6.45
C ALA A 38 -7.44 -7.77 -7.43
N LYS A 39 -8.76 -7.72 -7.51
CA LYS A 39 -9.49 -6.70 -8.29
C LYS A 39 -9.58 -5.38 -7.53
N GLY A 40 -9.62 -4.25 -8.24
CA GLY A 40 -9.95 -2.97 -7.62
C GLY A 40 -8.82 -2.34 -6.80
N LEU A 41 -7.57 -2.74 -7.05
CA LEU A 41 -6.38 -2.21 -6.35
C LEU A 41 -5.72 -1.04 -7.09
N GLU A 42 -6.32 -0.53 -8.17
CA GLU A 42 -5.75 0.54 -9.01
C GLU A 42 -5.62 1.86 -8.25
N LYS A 43 -6.47 2.07 -7.25
CA LYS A 43 -6.46 3.24 -6.36
C LYS A 43 -5.82 2.94 -5.00
N ALA A 44 -5.18 1.79 -4.83
CA ALA A 44 -4.51 1.46 -3.58
C ALA A 44 -3.29 2.37 -3.39
N LEU A 45 -3.19 3.02 -2.23
CA LEU A 45 -2.08 3.90 -1.91
C LEU A 45 -0.97 3.11 -1.22
N ALA A 46 0.21 3.10 -1.84
CA ALA A 46 1.39 2.46 -1.26
C ALA A 46 1.81 3.16 0.04
N GLY A 47 2.07 2.37 1.08
CA GLY A 47 2.43 2.86 2.43
C GLY A 47 1.29 2.75 3.46
N LEU A 48 0.07 2.46 3.02
CA LEU A 48 -1.04 2.19 3.93
C LEU A 48 -1.00 0.77 4.52
N PRO A 49 -1.54 0.58 5.74
CA PRO A 49 -1.72 -0.76 6.31
C PRO A 49 -2.73 -1.58 5.49
N LEU A 50 -2.51 -2.89 5.47
CA LEU A 50 -3.46 -3.86 4.92
C LEU A 50 -4.19 -4.53 6.08
N PHE A 51 -5.52 -4.48 6.05
CA PHE A 51 -6.37 -5.17 7.02
C PHE A 51 -7.03 -6.39 6.39
N VAL A 52 -7.23 -7.44 7.20
CA VAL A 52 -7.93 -8.66 6.80
C VAL A 52 -9.14 -8.81 7.71
N ALA A 53 -10.33 -8.82 7.11
CA ALA A 53 -11.57 -9.12 7.81
C ALA A 53 -11.81 -10.63 7.76
N ASN A 54 -12.03 -11.25 8.91
CA ASN A 54 -12.36 -12.67 8.99
C ASN A 54 -13.88 -12.90 9.01
N LYS A 55 -14.61 -11.89 9.47
CA LYS A 55 -16.06 -11.88 9.56
C LYS A 55 -16.63 -10.63 8.91
N GLU A 56 -17.91 -10.67 8.53
CA GLU A 56 -18.57 -9.55 7.86
C GLU A 56 -18.83 -8.37 8.79
N ASP A 57 -19.08 -8.62 10.08
CA ASP A 57 -19.30 -7.58 11.10
C ASP A 57 -18.06 -6.73 11.39
N GLU A 58 -16.86 -7.24 11.08
CA GLU A 58 -15.59 -6.52 11.22
C GLU A 58 -15.36 -5.50 10.08
N LEU A 59 -16.09 -5.63 8.96
CA LEU A 59 -15.81 -4.87 7.74
C LEU A 59 -15.95 -3.36 7.93
N ASP A 60 -17.01 -2.92 8.58
CA ASP A 60 -17.28 -1.49 8.76
C ASP A 60 -16.22 -0.85 9.68
N VAL A 61 -15.85 -1.54 10.75
CA VAL A 61 -14.82 -1.08 11.70
C VAL A 61 -13.45 -0.98 11.02
N LEU A 62 -13.03 -2.02 10.30
CA LEU A 62 -11.73 -2.03 9.60
C LEU A 62 -11.68 -1.01 8.47
N LYS A 63 -12.81 -0.73 7.83
CA LYS A 63 -12.91 0.33 6.81
C LYS A 63 -12.72 1.70 7.44
N GLU A 64 -13.40 1.99 8.54
CA GLU A 64 -13.25 3.24 9.27
C GLU A 64 -11.80 3.43 9.75
N GLU A 65 -11.18 2.38 10.28
CA GLU A 65 -9.78 2.42 10.70
C GLU A 65 -8.83 2.69 9.51
N SER A 66 -9.06 2.05 8.36
CA SER A 66 -8.29 2.30 7.14
C SER A 66 -8.43 3.74 6.64
N GLU A 67 -9.64 4.31 6.69
CA GLU A 67 -9.90 5.70 6.28
C GLU A 67 -9.25 6.69 7.26
N ALA A 68 -9.29 6.40 8.56
CA ALA A 68 -8.62 7.21 9.59
C ALA A 68 -7.10 7.24 9.39
N GLN A 69 -6.47 6.10 9.06
CA GLN A 69 -5.03 6.05 8.78
C GLN A 69 -4.65 6.84 7.54
N LEU A 70 -5.44 6.72 6.46
CA LEU A 70 -5.23 7.51 5.25
C LEU A 70 -5.37 9.02 5.52
N SER A 71 -6.42 9.42 6.24
CA SER A 71 -6.65 10.82 6.62
C SER A 71 -5.48 11.37 7.43
N LYS A 72 -5.01 10.61 8.43
CA LYS A 72 -3.86 10.98 9.26
C LYS A 72 -2.58 11.19 8.42
N ALA A 73 -2.31 10.28 7.48
CA ALA A 73 -1.16 10.40 6.59
C ALA A 73 -1.24 11.65 5.70
N LEU A 74 -2.43 11.96 5.15
CA LEU A 74 -2.63 13.14 4.32
C LEU A 74 -2.61 14.45 5.13
N MET A 75 -3.09 14.46 6.37
CA MET A 75 -3.07 15.63 7.25
C MET A 75 -1.64 15.98 7.73
N ALA A 76 -0.74 15.00 7.80
CA ALA A 76 0.66 15.25 8.11
C ALA A 76 1.36 16.14 7.05
N ILE A 77 0.80 16.19 5.84
CA ILE A 77 1.30 17.01 4.74
C ILE A 77 0.80 18.45 4.89
N LYS A 78 1.70 19.34 5.34
CA LYS A 78 1.43 20.79 5.41
C LYS A 78 1.32 21.37 4.00
N LYS A 79 0.20 22.02 3.70
CA LYS A 79 -0.06 22.70 2.43
C LYS A 79 -0.04 24.21 2.61
N LYS A 80 0.39 24.94 1.59
CA LYS A 80 0.30 26.39 1.48
C LYS A 80 -0.71 26.74 0.38
N PRO A 81 -1.40 27.90 0.46
CA PRO A 81 -2.36 28.32 -0.56
C PRO A 81 -1.71 28.57 -1.93
N GLU A 82 -0.43 28.95 -1.96
CA GLU A 82 0.36 29.13 -3.17
C GLU A 82 1.60 28.23 -3.12
N GLY A 83 1.99 27.65 -4.26
CA GLY A 83 3.15 26.76 -4.35
C GLY A 83 3.19 25.93 -5.63
N VAL A 84 3.92 24.81 -5.56
CA VAL A 84 4.10 23.87 -6.68
C VAL A 84 3.22 22.63 -6.52
N TYR A 85 2.90 21.98 -7.63
CA TYR A 85 2.24 20.68 -7.63
C TYR A 85 3.28 19.56 -7.57
N VAL A 86 3.10 18.61 -6.65
CA VAL A 86 4.00 17.47 -6.47
C VAL A 86 3.19 16.19 -6.65
N GLN A 87 3.63 15.36 -7.59
CA GLN A 87 3.06 14.04 -7.84
C GLN A 87 4.13 12.98 -7.60
N ALA A 88 3.79 11.94 -6.86
CA ALA A 88 4.68 10.84 -6.54
C ALA A 88 3.94 9.50 -6.63
N SER A 89 4.70 8.41 -6.78
CA SER A 89 4.15 7.07 -6.97
C SER A 89 3.77 6.36 -5.65
N THR A 90 4.36 6.75 -4.53
CA THR A 90 4.11 6.17 -3.20
C THR A 90 4.08 7.25 -2.12
N LEU A 91 3.43 6.98 -0.98
CA LEU A 91 3.38 7.92 0.14
C LEU A 91 4.79 8.28 0.63
N GLY A 92 5.70 7.31 0.78
CA GLY A 92 7.07 7.59 1.20
C GLY A 92 7.87 8.44 0.22
N SER A 93 7.68 8.26 -1.09
CA SER A 93 8.32 9.14 -2.10
C SER A 93 7.74 10.55 -2.08
N LEU A 94 6.44 10.69 -1.80
CA LEU A 94 5.79 11.99 -1.64
C LEU A 94 6.33 12.70 -0.40
N GLU A 95 6.42 12.00 0.73
CA GLU A 95 6.97 12.53 1.97
C GLU A 95 8.42 12.99 1.81
N ALA A 96 9.27 12.18 1.17
CA ALA A 96 10.66 12.52 0.92
C ALA A 96 10.81 13.75 0.01
N LEU A 97 10.01 13.85 -1.06
CA LEU A 97 10.01 15.01 -1.95
C LEU A 97 9.50 16.27 -1.25
N LEU A 98 8.45 16.16 -0.44
CA LEU A 98 7.93 17.28 0.32
C LEU A 98 8.93 17.76 1.37
N GLU A 99 9.64 16.85 2.04
CA GLU A 99 10.73 17.20 2.95
C GLU A 99 11.86 17.93 2.23
N PHE A 100 12.27 17.43 1.06
CA PHE A 100 13.29 18.08 0.24
C PHE A 100 12.90 19.51 -0.20
N LEU A 101 11.61 19.75 -0.44
CA LEU A 101 11.08 21.06 -0.84
C LEU A 101 10.82 22.00 0.35
N LYS A 102 10.96 21.54 1.60
CA LYS A 102 10.93 22.42 2.77
C LYS A 102 12.22 23.24 2.78
N VAL A 103 12.13 24.47 2.29
CA VAL A 103 13.09 25.55 2.55
C VAL A 103 12.82 26.15 3.92
#